data_AF-A0A8J5D223-F1
#
_entry.id   AF-A0A8J5D223-F1
#
_cell.length_a   1.000
_cell.length_b   1.000
_cell.length_c   1.000
_cell.angle_alpha   90.00
_cell.angle_beta   90.00
_cell.angle_gamma   90.00
#
_symmetry.space_group_name_H-M   'P 1'
#
loop_
_entity.id
_entity.type
_entity.pdbx_description
1 polymer ?
#
loop_
_entity_poly.entity_id
_entity_poly.type
_entity_poly.pdbx_seq_one_letter_code
_entity_poly.pdbx_strand_id
1 'polypeptide(L)'
;MHITPPFLDARILDGVAVVYLLPHTNVTTFNANGVCIPHILKLLESCRRVDVVWDSYIASSIKESTREKRGKGVRRKVGGPTKVPSNWPDFLRDSTNKEELFQFLSDKVGSNDWPDGKEVFITSGTDVISRGSDHSMPRCDHEEADTRIVVHLKDALDKGCTTCLVRTVDTDVVVILIGKYHSLTSQHQMAAIWVAFGTGKNFMYLDINAICYALGKDRSTALPMFHSFTGCDTTSAFFGKGKKSVWEAWNAYVEVTEAFNNLMNHPYMTVTVNCKEFQLLERFTVIIYNRRATWTL
;
A
#
# COMPACT_ATOMS: atom_id res chain seq x y z
N MET A 1 -23.19 -8.02 -6.62
CA MET A 1 -22.72 -9.41 -6.38
C MET A 1 -21.34 -9.28 -5.74
N HIS A 2 -21.19 -9.59 -4.45
CA HIS A 2 -19.89 -9.48 -3.77
C HIS A 2 -19.06 -10.69 -4.20
N ILE A 3 -18.07 -10.46 -5.07
CA ILE A 3 -17.13 -11.49 -5.50
C ILE A 3 -16.08 -11.59 -4.39
N THR A 4 -16.05 -12.74 -3.70
CA THR A 4 -14.99 -13.09 -2.75
C THR A 4 -14.05 -14.10 -3.40
N PRO A 5 -12.73 -13.98 -3.20
CA PRO A 5 -11.78 -14.96 -3.70
C PRO A 5 -12.05 -16.33 -3.07
N PRO A 6 -12.15 -17.42 -3.86
CA PRO A 6 -12.60 -18.72 -3.39
C PRO A 6 -11.55 -19.47 -2.55
N PHE A 7 -10.26 -19.23 -2.82
CA PHE A 7 -9.11 -19.81 -2.12
C PHE A 7 -7.97 -18.79 -2.12
N LEU A 8 -7.16 -18.74 -1.06
CA LEU A 8 -6.06 -17.78 -0.92
C LEU A 8 -4.77 -18.50 -0.56
N ASP A 9 -3.73 -18.30 -1.36
CA ASP A 9 -2.38 -18.79 -1.04
C ASP A 9 -1.71 -17.89 0.00
N ALA A 10 -1.81 -16.57 -0.21
CA ALA A 10 -1.16 -15.57 0.64
C ALA A 10 -2.10 -14.42 1.02
N ARG A 11 -1.90 -13.90 2.23
CA ARG A 11 -2.52 -12.66 2.71
C ARG A 11 -1.45 -11.68 3.14
N ILE A 12 -1.46 -10.48 2.59
CA ILE A 12 -0.47 -9.44 2.89
C ILE A 12 -1.19 -8.30 3.57
N LEU A 13 -0.85 -8.05 4.83
CA LEU A 13 -1.47 -7.06 5.67
C LEU A 13 -0.65 -5.78 5.64
N ASP A 14 -1.31 -4.69 5.25
CA ASP A 14 -0.90 -3.36 5.65
C ASP A 14 -0.94 -3.30 7.18
N GLY A 15 0.22 -3.03 7.78
CA GLY A 15 0.40 -3.00 9.22
C GLY A 15 -0.57 -2.07 9.93
N VAL A 16 -1.00 -0.99 9.29
CA VAL A 16 -2.03 -0.10 9.83
C VAL A 16 -3.30 -0.88 10.17
N ALA A 17 -3.70 -1.84 9.34
CA ALA A 17 -4.87 -2.69 9.60
C ALA A 17 -4.71 -3.54 10.87
N VAL A 18 -3.48 -3.95 11.22
CA VAL A 18 -3.18 -4.70 12.44
C VAL A 18 -3.12 -3.78 13.67
N VAL A 19 -2.51 -2.60 13.55
CA VAL A 19 -2.37 -1.61 14.64
C VAL A 19 -3.73 -1.19 15.18
N TYR A 20 -4.71 -0.98 14.32
CA TYR A 20 -6.06 -0.56 14.72
C TYR A 20 -6.91 -1.70 15.33
N LEU A 21 -6.45 -2.96 15.30
CA LEU A 21 -7.12 -4.05 16.03
C LEU A 21 -6.83 -3.99 17.54
N LEU A 22 -5.66 -3.51 17.95
CA LEU A 22 -5.20 -3.55 19.35
C LEU A 22 -6.17 -2.86 20.34
N PRO A 23 -6.64 -1.61 20.12
CA PRO A 23 -7.45 -0.89 21.11
C PRO A 23 -8.89 -1.37 21.19
N HIS A 24 -9.35 -2.18 20.24
CA HIS A 24 -10.74 -2.64 20.14
C HIS A 24 -10.91 -4.02 20.76
N THR A 25 -9.84 -4.61 21.26
CA THR A 25 -9.86 -5.82 22.07
C THR A 25 -9.89 -5.44 23.55
N ASN A 26 -10.46 -6.29 24.42
CA ASN A 26 -10.53 -6.08 25.87
C ASN A 26 -9.15 -6.17 26.57
N VAL A 27 -8.08 -5.85 25.87
CA VAL A 27 -6.69 -6.02 26.32
C VAL A 27 -6.22 -4.74 26.98
N THR A 28 -5.68 -4.86 28.18
CA THR A 28 -5.27 -3.71 29.01
C THR A 28 -3.82 -3.28 28.80
N THR A 29 -2.97 -4.13 28.23
CA THR A 29 -1.54 -3.88 27.96
C THR A 29 -1.16 -4.21 26.51
N PHE A 30 0.03 -3.82 26.06
CA PHE A 30 0.55 -4.23 24.75
C PHE A 30 0.80 -5.74 24.76
N ASN A 31 -0.21 -6.54 24.41
CA ASN A 31 -0.15 -7.99 24.41
C ASN A 31 -0.30 -8.54 23.00
N ALA A 32 0.83 -8.73 22.31
CA ALA A 32 0.86 -9.34 20.98
C ALA A 32 0.21 -10.73 20.96
N ASN A 33 0.36 -11.51 22.04
CA ASN A 33 -0.20 -12.86 22.20
C ASN A 33 -1.73 -12.85 22.34
N GLY A 34 -2.32 -11.71 22.71
CA GLY A 34 -3.77 -11.57 22.87
C GLY A 34 -4.49 -11.11 21.60
N VAL A 35 -3.78 -10.50 20.63
CA VAL A 35 -4.41 -9.85 19.46
C VAL A 35 -3.72 -10.21 18.15
N CYS A 36 -2.44 -9.86 18.01
CA CYS A 36 -1.71 -10.01 16.74
C CYS A 36 -1.53 -11.48 16.36
N ILE A 37 -1.02 -12.30 17.29
CA ILE A 37 -0.78 -13.73 17.03
C ILE A 37 -2.09 -14.49 16.76
N PRO A 38 -3.15 -14.38 17.59
CA PRO A 38 -4.43 -15.02 17.30
C PRO A 38 -5.03 -14.58 15.96
N HIS A 39 -4.86 -13.30 15.59
CA HIS A 39 -5.32 -12.81 14.30
C HIS A 39 -4.57 -13.47 13.14
N ILE A 40 -3.24 -13.55 13.19
CA ILE A 40 -2.43 -14.22 12.16
C ILE A 40 -2.79 -15.71 12.09
N LEU A 41 -2.89 -16.40 13.23
CA LEU A 41 -3.32 -17.81 13.28
C LEU A 41 -4.68 -18.01 12.59
N LYS A 42 -5.65 -17.12 12.86
CA LYS A 42 -6.97 -17.18 12.23
C LYS A 42 -6.90 -17.02 10.72
N LEU A 43 -6.02 -16.15 10.22
CA LEU A 43 -5.81 -15.96 8.78
C LEU A 43 -5.17 -17.21 8.15
N LEU A 44 -4.19 -17.81 8.82
CA LEU A 44 -3.49 -19.02 8.40
C LEU A 44 -4.40 -20.26 8.32
N GLU A 45 -5.56 -20.29 8.98
CA GLU A 45 -6.56 -21.34 8.76
C GLU A 45 -7.02 -21.42 7.29
N SER A 46 -6.99 -20.28 6.57
CA SER A 46 -7.52 -20.14 5.21
C SER A 46 -6.47 -19.91 4.13
N CYS A 47 -5.19 -19.82 4.49
CA CYS A 47 -4.10 -19.58 3.53
C CYS A 47 -2.79 -20.22 4.00
N ARG A 48 -1.82 -20.33 3.09
CA ARG A 48 -0.49 -20.89 3.39
C ARG A 48 0.42 -19.83 4.04
N ARG A 49 0.35 -18.59 3.57
CA ARG A 49 1.30 -17.53 3.89
C ARG A 49 0.61 -16.26 4.38
N VAL A 50 1.14 -15.65 5.45
CA VAL A 50 0.71 -14.33 5.93
C VAL A 50 1.92 -13.41 6.04
N ASP A 51 1.80 -12.21 5.46
CA ASP A 51 2.81 -11.17 5.54
C ASP A 51 2.24 -9.98 6.32
N VAL A 52 3.02 -9.41 7.23
CA VAL A 52 2.67 -8.17 7.95
C VAL A 52 3.72 -7.11 7.66
N VAL A 53 3.27 -6.01 7.05
CA VAL A 53 4.17 -5.00 6.48
C VAL A 53 3.96 -3.66 7.19
N TRP A 54 4.99 -3.20 7.89
CA TRP A 54 5.01 -1.92 8.59
C TRP A 54 5.59 -0.81 7.73
N ASP A 55 5.40 0.44 8.14
CA ASP A 55 6.30 1.52 7.72
C ASP A 55 7.67 1.37 8.39
N SER A 56 8.70 1.90 7.75
CA SER A 56 9.99 2.20 8.35
C SER A 56 10.08 3.70 8.64
N TYR A 57 10.67 4.10 9.75
CA TYR A 57 10.84 5.51 10.13
C TYR A 57 12.31 5.90 9.94
N ILE A 58 12.61 6.60 8.85
CA ILE A 58 13.97 7.04 8.52
C ILE A 58 14.11 8.51 8.94
N ALA A 59 15.17 8.84 9.68
CA ALA A 59 15.48 10.20 10.06
C ALA A 59 15.84 11.06 8.83
N SER A 60 15.43 12.34 8.84
CA SER A 60 15.67 13.32 7.76
C SER A 60 15.01 12.99 6.42
N SER A 61 13.97 12.15 6.39
CA SER A 61 13.19 11.88 5.18
C SER A 61 12.23 13.04 4.85
N ILE A 62 11.79 13.13 3.58
CA ILE A 62 10.74 14.08 3.17
C ILE A 62 9.48 13.89 4.04
N LYS A 63 9.17 12.65 4.41
CA LYS A 63 8.02 12.32 5.26
C LYS A 63 8.17 12.76 6.71
N GLU A 64 9.37 12.87 7.25
CA GLU A 64 9.58 13.42 8.58
C GLU A 64 9.03 14.85 8.68
N SER A 65 9.33 15.70 7.70
CA SER A 65 8.82 17.08 7.65
C SER A 65 7.28 17.16 7.59
N THR A 66 6.64 16.22 6.89
CA THR A 66 5.18 16.09 6.84
C THR A 66 4.61 15.61 8.17
N ARG A 67 5.33 14.74 8.90
CA ARG A 67 4.95 14.24 10.23
C ARG A 67 5.06 15.35 11.28
N GLU A 68 6.10 16.20 11.24
CA GLU A 68 6.25 17.34 12.16
C GLU A 68 5.04 18.29 12.09
N LYS A 69 4.51 18.54 10.88
CA LYS A 69 3.31 19.37 10.67
C LYS A 69 2.04 18.77 11.28
N ARG A 70 1.97 17.45 11.49
CA ARG A 70 0.81 16.76 12.09
C ARG A 70 0.76 16.88 13.63
N GLY A 71 1.76 17.53 14.24
CA GLY A 71 1.86 17.78 15.68
C GLY A 71 2.54 16.65 16.45
N LYS A 72 3.00 16.95 17.67
CA LYS A 72 3.64 15.98 18.55
C LYS A 72 2.58 15.23 19.37
N GLY A 73 2.51 13.92 19.20
CA GLY A 73 1.70 13.05 20.06
C GLY A 73 2.30 12.89 21.45
N VAL A 74 1.58 12.21 22.36
CA VAL A 74 2.12 11.87 23.68
C VAL A 74 3.04 10.65 23.58
N ARG A 75 4.33 10.85 23.90
CA ARG A 75 5.32 9.77 24.02
C ARG A 75 4.95 8.78 25.13
N ARG A 76 4.89 7.49 24.81
CA ARG A 76 4.73 6.38 25.77
C ARG A 76 5.54 5.17 25.37
N LYS A 77 6.41 4.70 26.27
CA LYS A 77 7.27 3.54 26.02
C LYS A 77 6.46 2.27 25.78
N VAL A 78 6.69 1.57 24.68
CA VAL A 78 6.03 0.29 24.40
C VAL A 78 6.75 -0.85 25.12
N GLY A 79 5.98 -1.74 25.75
CA GLY A 79 6.48 -2.93 26.41
C GLY A 79 5.32 -3.80 26.91
N GLY A 80 5.58 -5.10 27.09
CA GLY A 80 4.56 -6.08 27.49
C GLY A 80 3.70 -5.69 28.72
N PRO A 81 4.28 -5.18 29.83
CA PRO A 81 3.50 -4.76 30.98
C PRO A 81 2.90 -3.34 30.84
N THR A 82 3.26 -2.58 29.80
CA THR A 82 2.76 -1.21 29.62
C THR A 82 1.30 -1.22 29.18
N LYS A 83 0.48 -0.41 29.84
CA LYS A 83 -0.94 -0.25 29.47
C LYS A 83 -1.12 0.36 28.10
N VAL A 84 -2.09 -0.15 27.34
CA VAL A 84 -2.51 0.47 26.08
C VAL A 84 -3.04 1.88 26.38
N PRO A 85 -2.56 2.92 25.67
CA PRO A 85 -3.05 4.28 25.85
C PRO A 85 -4.55 4.38 25.53
N SER A 86 -5.30 5.07 26.37
CA SER A 86 -6.73 5.35 26.13
C SER A 86 -6.96 6.25 24.91
N ASN A 87 -6.06 7.21 24.67
CA ASN A 87 -6.07 8.05 23.47
C ASN A 87 -5.12 7.48 22.41
N TRP A 88 -5.59 6.43 21.73
CA TRP A 88 -4.82 5.74 20.69
C TRP A 88 -4.42 6.63 19.50
N PRO A 89 -5.31 7.49 18.95
CA PRO A 89 -4.93 8.39 17.85
C PRO A 89 -3.77 9.32 18.21
N ASP A 90 -3.73 9.83 19.44
CA ASP A 90 -2.66 10.71 19.89
C ASP A 90 -1.34 9.96 20.11
N PHE A 91 -1.39 8.73 20.64
CA PHE A 91 -0.23 7.85 20.76
C PHE A 91 0.42 7.57 19.39
N LEU A 92 -0.38 7.31 18.35
CA LEU A 92 0.11 7.03 16.99
C LEU A 92 0.65 8.26 16.24
N ARG A 93 0.49 9.49 16.77
CA ARG A 93 1.10 10.68 16.17
C ARG A 93 2.59 10.76 16.42
N ASP A 94 3.08 10.18 17.51
CA ASP A 94 4.50 10.09 17.82
C ASP A 94 5.17 8.96 17.01
N SER A 95 6.23 9.27 16.27
CA SER A 95 6.95 8.29 15.44
C SER A 95 7.68 7.25 16.27
N THR A 96 8.29 7.65 17.39
CA THR A 96 9.02 6.76 18.30
C THR A 96 8.10 5.69 18.89
N ASN A 97 6.88 6.08 19.28
CA ASN A 97 5.84 5.15 19.74
C ASN A 97 5.52 4.08 18.68
N LYS A 98 5.42 4.48 17.41
CA LYS A 98 5.11 3.56 16.32
C LYS A 98 6.28 2.62 16.03
N GLU A 99 7.49 3.15 15.99
CA GLU A 99 8.70 2.35 15.82
C GLU A 99 8.84 1.29 16.93
N GLU A 100 8.70 1.68 18.21
CA GLU A 100 8.74 0.74 19.32
C GLU A 100 7.59 -0.27 19.27
N LEU A 101 6.40 0.14 18.85
CA LEU A 101 5.25 -0.77 18.69
C LEU A 101 5.52 -1.81 17.60
N PHE A 102 6.01 -1.37 16.45
CA PHE A 102 6.28 -2.26 15.32
C PHE A 102 7.38 -3.25 15.68
N GLN A 103 8.47 -2.78 16.29
CA GLN A 103 9.54 -3.67 16.77
C GLN A 103 9.02 -4.68 17.78
N PHE A 104 8.24 -4.24 18.78
CA PHE A 104 7.68 -5.13 19.78
C PHE A 104 6.78 -6.22 19.16
N LEU A 105 5.93 -5.87 18.20
CA LEU A 105 5.06 -6.83 17.51
C LEU A 105 5.87 -7.78 16.64
N SER A 106 6.85 -7.28 15.89
CA SER A 106 7.74 -8.08 15.04
C SER A 106 8.55 -9.08 15.86
N ASP A 107 9.10 -8.69 17.01
CA ASP A 107 9.82 -9.59 17.91
C ASP A 107 8.93 -10.71 18.43
N LYS A 108 7.67 -10.40 18.79
CA LYS A 108 6.71 -11.38 19.29
C LYS A 108 6.28 -12.36 18.22
N VAL A 109 5.99 -11.88 17.01
CA VAL A 109 5.66 -12.71 15.85
C VAL A 109 6.86 -13.58 15.46
N GLY A 110 8.07 -13.01 15.49
CA GLY A 110 9.32 -13.71 15.22
C GLY A 110 9.75 -14.73 16.28
N SER A 111 9.23 -14.63 17.50
CA SER A 111 9.52 -15.59 18.58
C SER A 111 8.43 -16.63 18.77
N ASN A 112 7.34 -16.55 17.99
CA ASN A 112 6.21 -17.45 18.11
C ASN A 112 6.39 -18.70 17.23
N ASP A 113 5.96 -19.85 17.74
CA ASP A 113 5.86 -21.08 16.96
C ASP A 113 4.58 -21.06 16.12
N TRP A 114 4.72 -21.32 14.82
CA TRP A 114 3.63 -21.29 13.86
C TRP A 114 3.26 -22.71 13.43
N PRO A 115 2.01 -22.97 13.00
CA PRO A 115 1.59 -24.31 12.57
C PRO A 115 2.44 -24.83 11.41
N ASP A 116 2.64 -26.16 11.37
CA ASP A 116 3.42 -26.80 10.30
C ASP A 116 2.84 -26.49 8.91
N GLY A 117 3.73 -26.23 7.94
CA GLY A 117 3.36 -25.89 6.57
C GLY A 117 2.76 -24.49 6.40
N LYS A 118 2.81 -23.64 7.44
CA LYS A 118 2.40 -22.23 7.38
C LYS A 118 3.60 -21.30 7.41
N GLU A 119 3.53 -20.24 6.62
CA GLU A 119 4.60 -19.25 6.50
C GLU A 119 4.15 -17.89 7.05
N VAL A 120 5.00 -17.26 7.85
CA VAL A 120 4.78 -15.90 8.36
C VAL A 120 5.98 -15.03 8.06
N PHE A 121 5.74 -13.91 7.39
CA PHE A 121 6.73 -12.88 7.12
C PHE A 121 6.31 -11.59 7.81
N ILE A 122 7.24 -10.94 8.50
CA ILE A 122 6.96 -9.66 9.14
C ILE A 122 8.15 -8.73 9.01
N THR A 123 7.89 -7.50 8.60
CA THR A 123 8.95 -6.49 8.53
C THR A 123 9.43 -6.09 9.91
N SER A 124 10.72 -5.81 10.08
CA SER A 124 11.32 -5.29 11.31
C SER A 124 12.38 -4.26 10.93
N GLY A 125 12.05 -2.96 11.03
CA GLY A 125 12.85 -1.93 10.37
C GLY A 125 12.96 -2.21 8.87
N THR A 126 14.18 -2.32 8.35
CA THR A 126 14.47 -2.68 6.96
C THR A 126 14.51 -4.19 6.69
N ASP A 127 14.53 -5.02 7.72
CA ASP A 127 14.68 -6.47 7.58
C ASP A 127 13.32 -7.16 7.55
N VAL A 128 13.30 -8.43 7.15
CA VAL A 128 12.09 -9.26 7.15
C VAL A 128 12.34 -10.52 7.94
N ILE A 129 11.61 -10.68 9.05
CA ILE A 129 11.63 -11.91 9.84
C ILE A 129 10.76 -12.93 9.12
N SER A 130 11.36 -14.08 8.79
CA SER A 130 10.70 -15.19 8.09
C SER A 130 10.53 -16.39 9.04
N ARG A 131 9.34 -16.98 9.08
CA ARG A 131 9.02 -18.15 9.92
C ARG A 131 8.21 -19.19 9.16
N GLY A 132 8.47 -20.46 9.45
CA GLY A 132 7.81 -21.60 8.83
C GLY A 132 8.15 -21.82 7.34
N SER A 133 9.18 -21.14 6.84
CA SER A 133 9.70 -21.27 5.47
C SER A 133 11.22 -21.41 5.52
N ASP A 134 11.79 -22.23 4.62
CA ASP A 134 13.24 -22.31 4.39
C ASP A 134 13.78 -21.12 3.58
N HIS A 135 12.87 -20.30 3.04
CA HIS A 135 13.20 -19.08 2.30
C HIS A 135 13.27 -17.87 3.24
N SER A 136 14.37 -17.13 3.16
CA SER A 136 14.48 -15.81 3.77
C SER A 136 14.27 -14.75 2.70
N MET A 137 13.30 -13.87 2.94
CA MET A 137 13.08 -12.71 2.06
C MET A 137 14.26 -11.72 2.22
N PRO A 138 14.73 -11.07 1.14
CA PRO A 138 15.71 -10.00 1.22
C PRO A 138 15.22 -8.81 2.07
N ARG A 139 16.15 -7.90 2.41
CA ARG A 139 15.81 -6.64 3.08
C ARG A 139 14.79 -5.87 2.23
N CYS A 140 13.83 -5.26 2.93
CA CYS A 140 12.79 -4.42 2.36
C CYS A 140 12.95 -3.02 2.95
N ASP A 141 13.79 -2.22 2.30
CA ASP A 141 14.38 -0.96 2.80
C ASP A 141 13.60 0.30 2.40
N HIS A 142 12.48 0.13 1.70
CA HIS A 142 11.57 1.24 1.43
C HIS A 142 10.99 1.81 2.73
N GLU A 143 10.78 3.13 2.78
CA GLU A 143 10.25 3.80 3.97
C GLU A 143 8.77 3.43 4.24
N GLU A 144 7.96 3.22 3.21
CA GLU A 144 6.51 3.15 3.35
C GLU A 144 5.95 1.75 3.10
N ALA A 145 4.97 1.35 3.91
CA ALA A 145 4.32 0.05 3.79
C ALA A 145 3.72 -0.19 2.40
N ASP A 146 3.26 0.87 1.71
CA ASP A 146 2.55 0.77 0.44
C ASP A 146 3.37 0.11 -0.67
N THR A 147 4.63 0.53 -0.83
CA THR A 147 5.56 -0.02 -1.80
C THR A 147 6.17 -1.33 -1.31
N ARG A 148 6.40 -1.46 0.01
CA ARG A 148 6.88 -2.71 0.63
C ARG A 148 5.88 -3.86 0.42
N ILE A 149 4.58 -3.59 0.52
CA ILE A 149 3.51 -4.56 0.24
C ILE A 149 3.68 -5.17 -1.16
N VAL A 150 4.07 -4.36 -2.15
CA VAL A 150 4.30 -4.87 -3.52
C VAL A 150 5.55 -5.74 -3.60
N VAL A 151 6.59 -5.45 -2.82
CA VAL A 151 7.77 -6.32 -2.70
C VAL A 151 7.40 -7.67 -2.07
N HIS A 152 6.63 -7.66 -0.97
CA HIS A 152 6.11 -8.87 -0.33
C HIS A 152 5.19 -9.68 -1.26
N LEU A 153 4.34 -8.99 -2.04
CA LEU A 153 3.50 -9.64 -3.05
C LEU A 153 4.34 -10.32 -4.12
N LYS A 154 5.36 -9.64 -4.64
CA LYS A 154 6.26 -10.23 -5.62
C LYS A 154 6.95 -11.47 -5.06
N ASP A 155 7.48 -11.41 -3.84
CA ASP A 155 8.14 -12.55 -3.18
C ASP A 155 7.18 -13.74 -3.01
N ALA A 156 5.92 -13.49 -2.61
CA ALA A 156 4.90 -14.54 -2.53
C ALA A 156 4.66 -15.21 -3.91
N LEU A 157 4.56 -14.42 -4.98
CA LEU A 157 4.39 -14.93 -6.35
C LEU A 157 5.63 -15.71 -6.82
N ASP A 158 6.84 -15.23 -6.53
CA ASP A 158 8.10 -15.93 -6.81
C ASP A 158 8.18 -17.28 -6.08
N LYS A 159 7.48 -17.41 -4.94
CA LYS A 159 7.35 -18.65 -4.15
C LYS A 159 6.11 -19.46 -4.48
N GLY A 160 5.54 -19.24 -5.67
CA GLY A 160 4.48 -20.06 -6.24
C GLY A 160 3.09 -19.80 -5.67
N CYS A 161 2.89 -18.75 -4.87
CA CYS A 161 1.53 -18.28 -4.59
C CYS A 161 0.89 -17.79 -5.89
N THR A 162 -0.35 -18.19 -6.14
CA THR A 162 -1.12 -17.78 -7.32
C THR A 162 -2.23 -16.84 -6.93
N THR A 163 -2.92 -17.06 -5.81
CA THR A 163 -4.01 -16.18 -5.37
C THR A 163 -3.60 -15.43 -4.11
N CYS A 164 -3.39 -14.12 -4.24
CA CYS A 164 -2.90 -13.26 -3.15
C CYS A 164 -3.93 -12.18 -2.81
N LEU A 165 -4.15 -11.94 -1.52
CA LEU A 165 -5.02 -10.88 -1.01
C LEU A 165 -4.22 -9.85 -0.21
N VAL A 166 -4.23 -8.60 -0.67
CA VAL A 166 -3.69 -7.46 0.08
C VAL A 166 -4.81 -6.84 0.92
N ARG A 167 -4.58 -6.66 2.22
CA ARG A 167 -5.51 -5.95 3.13
C ARG A 167 -4.97 -4.56 3.41
N THR A 168 -5.68 -3.52 2.96
CA THR A 168 -5.29 -2.12 3.19
C THR A 168 -6.51 -1.19 3.23
N VAL A 169 -6.32 -0.01 3.81
CA VAL A 169 -7.27 1.11 3.74
C VAL A 169 -6.72 2.27 2.90
N ASP A 170 -5.49 2.14 2.42
CA ASP A 170 -4.78 3.17 1.67
C ASP A 170 -5.00 3.01 0.16
N THR A 171 -5.37 4.12 -0.47
CA THR A 171 -5.59 4.15 -1.93
C THR A 171 -4.27 4.04 -2.69
N ASP A 172 -3.16 4.49 -2.10
CA ASP A 172 -1.85 4.50 -2.75
C ASP A 172 -1.40 3.06 -3.04
N VAL A 173 -1.67 2.12 -2.13
CA VAL A 173 -1.45 0.68 -2.35
C VAL A 173 -2.20 0.17 -3.58
N VAL A 174 -3.47 0.53 -3.73
CA VAL A 174 -4.30 0.08 -4.88
C VAL A 174 -3.75 0.64 -6.19
N VAL A 175 -3.38 1.93 -6.20
CA VAL A 175 -2.81 2.61 -7.37
C VAL A 175 -1.48 1.99 -7.77
N ILE A 176 -0.59 1.71 -6.81
CA ILE A 176 0.72 1.09 -7.07
C ILE A 176 0.52 -0.33 -7.61
N LEU A 177 -0.39 -1.12 -7.02
CA LEU A 177 -0.69 -2.48 -7.49
C LEU A 177 -1.19 -2.49 -8.94
N ILE A 178 -2.11 -1.58 -9.30
CA ILE A 178 -2.57 -1.44 -10.69
C ILE A 178 -1.40 -1.06 -11.61
N GLY A 179 -0.55 -0.12 -11.19
CA GLY A 179 0.63 0.29 -11.95
C GLY A 179 1.66 -0.81 -12.18
N LYS A 180 1.81 -1.73 -11.22
CA LYS A 180 2.78 -2.84 -11.28
C LYS A 180 2.19 -4.14 -11.81
N TYR A 181 0.87 -4.25 -11.93
CA TYR A 181 0.15 -5.46 -12.32
C TYR A 181 0.74 -6.15 -13.56
N HIS A 182 0.94 -5.42 -14.66
CA HIS A 182 1.44 -6.01 -15.90
C HIS A 182 2.89 -6.49 -15.80
N SER A 183 3.71 -5.86 -14.96
CA SER A 183 5.07 -6.34 -14.68
C SER A 183 5.02 -7.64 -13.88
N LEU A 184 4.18 -7.71 -12.84
CA LEU A 184 4.03 -8.90 -12.01
C LEU A 184 3.49 -10.08 -12.83
N THR A 185 2.39 -9.88 -13.57
CA THR A 185 1.74 -10.95 -14.34
C THR A 185 2.52 -11.39 -15.57
N SER A 186 3.44 -10.56 -16.09
CA SER A 186 4.37 -11.01 -17.14
C SER A 186 5.29 -12.16 -16.67
N GLN A 187 5.61 -12.19 -15.38
CA GLN A 187 6.43 -13.23 -14.75
C GLN A 187 5.56 -14.32 -14.10
N HIS A 188 4.32 -13.99 -13.72
CA HIS A 188 3.40 -14.87 -13.01
C HIS A 188 2.01 -14.85 -13.65
N GLN A 189 1.84 -15.52 -14.79
CA GLN A 189 0.62 -15.45 -15.60
C GLN A 189 -0.65 -15.95 -14.87
N MET A 190 -0.48 -16.84 -13.88
CA MET A 190 -1.57 -17.39 -13.06
C MET A 190 -1.89 -16.55 -11.82
N ALA A 191 -1.24 -15.39 -11.65
CA ALA A 191 -1.45 -14.54 -10.49
C ALA A 191 -2.86 -13.94 -10.50
N ALA A 192 -3.63 -14.22 -9.45
CA ALA A 192 -4.90 -13.60 -9.14
C ALA A 192 -4.71 -12.68 -7.92
N ILE A 193 -4.56 -11.38 -8.20
CA ILE A 193 -4.30 -10.35 -7.17
C ILE A 193 -5.61 -9.69 -6.74
N TRP A 194 -5.87 -9.69 -5.43
CA TRP A 194 -7.06 -9.11 -4.82
C TRP A 194 -6.69 -8.07 -3.77
N VAL A 195 -7.56 -7.09 -3.55
CA VAL A 195 -7.44 -6.15 -2.42
C VAL A 195 -8.70 -6.17 -1.57
N ALA A 196 -8.56 -6.45 -0.28
CA ALA A 196 -9.58 -6.18 0.74
C ALA A 196 -9.44 -4.72 1.19
N PHE A 197 -10.22 -3.83 0.60
CA PHE A 197 -10.11 -2.39 0.73
C PHE A 197 -11.15 -1.79 1.69
N GLY A 198 -10.76 -0.75 2.44
CA GLY A 198 -11.67 0.01 3.31
C GLY A 198 -12.02 -0.67 4.64
N THR A 199 -13.02 -0.14 5.35
CA THR A 199 -13.50 -0.66 6.65
C THR A 199 -15.03 -0.51 6.77
N GLY A 200 -15.63 -1.30 7.65
CA GLY A 200 -17.05 -1.20 7.99
C GLY A 200 -17.95 -1.25 6.74
N LYS A 201 -18.82 -0.25 6.59
CA LYS A 201 -19.77 -0.15 5.46
C LYS A 201 -19.10 0.11 4.11
N ASN A 202 -17.88 0.63 4.11
CA ASN A 202 -17.11 0.92 2.90
C ASN A 202 -16.13 -0.21 2.54
N PHE A 203 -16.19 -1.33 3.26
CA PHE A 203 -15.35 -2.49 2.97
C PHE A 203 -15.76 -3.14 1.64
N MET A 204 -14.78 -3.44 0.80
CA MET A 204 -15.00 -4.15 -0.47
C MET A 204 -13.78 -4.95 -0.90
N TYR A 205 -14.02 -5.95 -1.75
CA TYR A 205 -12.97 -6.66 -2.47
C TYR A 205 -12.81 -6.07 -3.87
N LEU A 206 -11.58 -5.73 -4.23
CA LEU A 206 -11.19 -5.28 -5.56
C LEU A 206 -10.43 -6.41 -6.26
N ASP A 207 -10.90 -6.81 -7.44
CA ASP A 207 -10.17 -7.70 -8.34
C ASP A 207 -9.23 -6.85 -9.20
N ILE A 208 -7.93 -6.88 -8.88
CA ILE A 208 -6.94 -6.07 -9.61
C ILE A 208 -6.80 -6.55 -11.05
N ASN A 209 -6.94 -7.86 -11.29
CA ASN A 209 -6.87 -8.44 -12.63
C ASN A 209 -8.00 -7.90 -13.50
N ALA A 210 -9.23 -7.91 -13.00
CA ALA A 210 -10.38 -7.39 -13.73
C ALA A 210 -10.27 -5.88 -13.97
N ILE A 211 -9.78 -5.11 -12.98
CA ILE A 211 -9.54 -3.67 -13.13
C ILE A 211 -8.51 -3.41 -14.23
N CYS A 212 -7.35 -4.08 -14.19
CA CYS A 212 -6.30 -3.89 -15.18
C CYS A 212 -6.69 -4.39 -16.57
N TYR A 213 -7.49 -5.46 -16.65
CA TYR A 213 -8.08 -5.92 -17.91
C TYR A 213 -8.98 -4.85 -18.52
N ALA A 214 -9.85 -4.22 -17.72
CA ALA A 214 -10.74 -3.17 -18.19
C ALA A 214 -10.01 -1.86 -18.56
N LEU A 215 -8.93 -1.53 -17.83
CA LEU A 215 -8.13 -0.33 -18.10
C LEU A 215 -7.19 -0.51 -19.31
N GLY A 216 -6.70 -1.73 -19.54
CA GLY A 216 -5.61 -2.01 -20.47
C GLY A 216 -4.24 -1.64 -19.90
N LYS A 217 -3.19 -2.10 -20.59
CA LYS A 217 -1.80 -1.99 -20.14
C LYS A 217 -1.36 -0.54 -19.93
N ASP A 218 -1.46 0.27 -20.97
CA ASP A 218 -0.91 1.63 -20.97
C ASP A 218 -1.58 2.52 -19.91
N ARG A 219 -2.87 2.35 -19.69
CA ARG A 219 -3.60 3.13 -18.70
C ARG A 219 -3.34 2.66 -17.27
N SER A 220 -3.19 1.35 -17.08
CA SER A 220 -2.79 0.79 -15.79
C SER A 220 -1.41 1.29 -15.38
N THR A 221 -0.43 1.23 -16.30
CA THR A 221 0.95 1.69 -16.03
C THR A 221 1.06 3.20 -15.83
N ALA A 222 0.20 3.99 -16.48
CA ALA A 222 0.14 5.44 -16.31
C ALA A 222 -0.52 5.89 -15.00
N LEU A 223 -1.31 5.03 -14.35
CA LEU A 223 -2.14 5.40 -13.20
C LEU A 223 -1.36 6.00 -12.02
N PRO A 224 -0.17 5.49 -11.63
CA PRO A 224 0.61 6.11 -10.55
C PRO A 224 1.06 7.53 -10.87
N MET A 225 1.51 7.80 -12.11
CA MET A 225 1.88 9.17 -12.51
C MET A 225 0.66 10.08 -12.55
N PHE A 226 -0.48 9.61 -13.07
CA PHE A 226 -1.73 10.36 -12.99
C PHE A 226 -2.11 10.67 -11.54
N HIS A 227 -1.97 9.70 -10.63
CA HIS A 227 -2.30 9.89 -9.22
C HIS A 227 -1.41 10.95 -8.57
N SER A 228 -0.10 10.89 -8.81
CA SER A 228 0.88 11.88 -8.35
C SER A 228 0.68 13.25 -9.01
N PHE A 229 0.39 13.32 -10.30
CA PHE A 229 0.19 14.58 -11.03
C PHE A 229 -1.05 15.33 -10.56
N THR A 230 -2.08 14.60 -10.13
CA THR A 230 -3.39 15.16 -9.74
C THR A 230 -3.54 15.40 -8.24
N GLY A 231 -2.46 15.18 -7.48
CA GLY A 231 -2.38 15.35 -6.03
C GLY A 231 -2.41 14.02 -5.28
N CYS A 232 -1.41 13.80 -4.44
CA CYS A 232 -1.29 12.68 -3.49
C CYS A 232 -0.66 13.19 -2.18
N ASP A 233 -0.12 12.30 -1.33
CA ASP A 233 0.52 12.68 -0.07
C ASP A 233 1.71 13.65 -0.23
N THR A 234 2.38 13.64 -1.39
CA THR A 234 3.58 14.45 -1.67
C THR A 234 3.36 15.59 -2.66
N THR A 235 2.20 15.65 -3.32
CA THR A 235 1.90 16.65 -4.35
C THR A 235 0.53 17.31 -4.11
N SER A 236 0.44 18.60 -4.42
CA SER A 236 -0.82 19.33 -4.31
C SER A 236 -1.84 18.91 -5.38
N ALA A 237 -3.12 18.89 -5.00
CA ALA A 237 -4.20 18.72 -5.96
C ALA A 237 -4.49 20.00 -6.74
N PHE A 238 -5.08 19.85 -7.93
CA PHE A 238 -5.59 20.98 -8.72
C PHE A 238 -6.75 21.69 -8.00
N PHE A 239 -6.68 23.03 -7.93
CA PHE A 239 -7.65 23.83 -7.19
C PHE A 239 -9.07 23.66 -7.73
N GLY A 240 -10.01 23.31 -6.84
CA GLY A 240 -11.42 23.11 -7.20
C GLY A 240 -11.69 21.88 -8.07
N LYS A 241 -10.74 20.94 -8.19
CA LYS A 241 -10.87 19.74 -9.03
C LYS A 241 -10.63 18.47 -8.20
N GLY A 242 -11.63 17.59 -8.19
CA GLY A 242 -11.52 16.27 -7.56
C GLY A 242 -11.01 15.21 -8.53
N LYS A 243 -10.41 14.12 -8.03
CA LYS A 243 -9.87 13.03 -8.87
C LYS A 243 -10.87 12.47 -9.88
N LYS A 244 -12.16 12.36 -9.51
CA LYS A 244 -13.23 11.97 -10.45
C LYS A 244 -13.33 12.92 -11.65
N SER A 245 -13.29 14.24 -11.39
CA SER A 245 -13.38 15.24 -12.47
C SER A 245 -12.18 15.22 -13.41
N VAL A 246 -10.99 14.93 -12.87
CA VAL A 246 -9.74 14.82 -13.63
C VAL A 246 -9.66 13.49 -14.38
N TRP A 247 -10.21 12.41 -13.81
CA TRP A 247 -10.39 11.13 -14.51
C TRP A 247 -11.29 11.26 -15.75
N GLU A 248 -12.38 12.02 -15.63
CA GLU A 248 -13.25 12.33 -16.76
C GLU A 248 -12.52 13.16 -17.84
N ALA A 249 -11.62 14.07 -17.46
CA ALA A 249 -10.76 14.77 -18.41
C ALA A 249 -9.79 13.79 -19.10
N TRP A 250 -9.26 12.80 -18.39
CA TRP A 250 -8.34 11.80 -18.97
C TRP A 250 -9.08 10.88 -19.96
N ASN A 251 -10.34 10.54 -19.68
CA ASN A 251 -11.20 9.85 -20.65
C ASN A 251 -11.41 10.66 -21.94
N ALA A 252 -11.47 11.99 -21.84
CA ALA A 252 -11.67 12.88 -22.98
C ALA A 252 -10.38 13.18 -23.77
N TYR A 253 -9.21 12.95 -23.17
CA TYR A 253 -7.91 13.23 -23.78
C TYR A 253 -6.93 12.10 -23.46
N VAL A 254 -7.04 11.02 -24.21
CA VAL A 254 -6.31 9.77 -23.97
C VAL A 254 -4.82 9.88 -24.31
N GLU A 255 -4.44 10.85 -25.15
CA GLU A 255 -3.06 11.08 -25.60
C GLU A 255 -2.11 11.45 -24.46
N VAL A 256 -2.62 12.05 -23.37
CA VAL A 256 -1.81 12.32 -22.17
C VAL A 256 -1.25 11.05 -21.52
N THR A 257 -1.85 9.88 -21.79
CA THR A 257 -1.37 8.58 -21.30
C THR A 257 0.08 8.34 -21.73
N GLU A 258 0.48 8.80 -22.92
CA GLU A 258 1.86 8.69 -23.40
C GLU A 258 2.82 9.48 -22.51
N ALA A 259 2.49 10.72 -22.16
CA ALA A 259 3.32 11.53 -21.26
C ALA A 259 3.43 10.89 -19.87
N PHE A 260 2.33 10.38 -19.33
CA PHE A 260 2.35 9.69 -18.04
C PHE A 260 3.23 8.45 -18.06
N ASN A 261 3.14 7.62 -19.10
CA ASN A 261 4.00 6.43 -19.23
C ASN A 261 5.47 6.79 -19.44
N ASN A 262 5.78 7.80 -20.26
CA ASN A 262 7.16 8.25 -20.46
C ASN A 262 7.77 8.72 -19.13
N LEU A 263 7.04 9.51 -18.34
CA LEU A 263 7.50 9.95 -17.02
C LEU A 263 7.64 8.81 -16.02
N MET A 264 6.75 7.81 -16.05
CA MET A 264 6.91 6.61 -15.22
C MET A 264 8.16 5.81 -15.55
N ASN A 265 8.49 5.69 -16.84
CA ASN A 265 9.66 4.94 -17.31
C ASN A 265 10.97 5.73 -17.18
N HIS A 266 10.87 7.07 -17.12
CA HIS A 266 11.99 7.98 -17.04
C HIS A 266 11.78 9.05 -15.96
N PRO A 267 11.73 8.67 -14.66
CA PRO A 267 11.32 9.57 -13.57
C PRO A 267 12.27 10.76 -13.35
N TYR A 268 13.50 10.68 -13.85
CA TYR A 268 14.50 11.76 -13.76
C TYR A 268 14.69 12.53 -15.08
N MET A 269 13.82 12.30 -16.08
CA MET A 269 13.86 13.03 -17.34
C MET A 269 13.61 14.52 -17.08
N THR A 270 14.41 15.39 -17.72
CA THR A 270 14.15 16.83 -17.72
C THR A 270 13.00 17.14 -18.66
N VAL A 271 11.92 17.69 -18.11
CA VAL A 271 10.75 18.16 -18.88
C VAL A 271 10.93 19.64 -19.19
N THR A 272 11.05 19.98 -20.48
CA THR A 272 11.15 21.38 -20.94
C THR A 272 9.84 21.81 -21.59
N VAL A 273 9.57 23.11 -21.65
CA VAL A 273 8.31 23.64 -22.24
C VAL A 273 8.08 23.26 -23.70
N ASN A 274 9.15 22.93 -24.43
CA ASN A 274 9.08 22.55 -25.84
C ASN A 274 8.98 21.03 -26.06
N CYS A 275 9.09 20.22 -25.01
CA CYS A 275 9.02 18.77 -25.17
C CYS A 275 7.58 18.28 -25.27
N LYS A 276 7.41 17.12 -25.92
CA LYS A 276 6.10 16.52 -26.19
C LYS A 276 5.33 16.26 -24.90
N GLU A 277 6.01 15.76 -23.87
CA GLU A 277 5.42 15.45 -22.57
C GLU A 277 4.81 16.70 -21.92
N PHE A 278 5.53 17.83 -21.95
CA PHE A 278 5.02 19.09 -21.41
C PHE A 278 3.77 19.55 -22.14
N GLN A 279 3.78 19.54 -23.48
CA GLN A 279 2.64 19.96 -24.29
C GLN A 279 1.39 19.10 -24.04
N LEU A 280 1.57 17.78 -23.91
CA LEU A 280 0.48 16.86 -23.55
C LEU A 280 -0.07 17.18 -22.15
N LEU A 281 0.79 17.41 -21.15
CA LEU A 281 0.39 17.73 -19.78
C LEU A 281 -0.26 19.11 -19.64
N GLU A 282 0.23 20.11 -20.38
CA GLU A 282 -0.33 21.46 -20.44
C GLU A 282 -1.75 21.39 -21.03
N ARG A 283 -1.91 20.74 -22.18
CA ARG A 283 -3.23 20.55 -22.80
C ARG A 283 -4.17 19.78 -21.89
N PHE A 284 -3.69 18.72 -21.24
CA PHE A 284 -4.48 17.99 -20.27
C PHE A 284 -4.94 18.88 -19.11
N THR A 285 -4.06 19.75 -18.60
CA THR A 285 -4.39 20.73 -17.56
C THR A 285 -5.47 21.71 -18.03
N VAL A 286 -5.40 22.20 -19.27
CA VAL A 286 -6.48 23.04 -19.85
C VAL A 286 -7.82 22.30 -19.87
N ILE A 287 -7.84 21.03 -20.26
CA ILE A 287 -9.07 20.22 -20.34
C ILE A 287 -9.67 19.95 -18.95
N ILE A 288 -8.83 19.78 -17.92
CA ILE A 288 -9.28 19.66 -16.52
C ILE A 288 -10.13 20.87 -16.12
N TYR A 289 -9.69 22.08 -16.48
CA TYR A 289 -10.38 23.32 -16.11
C TYR A 289 -11.51 23.70 -17.07
N ASN A 290 -11.36 23.41 -18.36
CA ASN A 290 -12.32 23.77 -19.40
C ASN A 290 -12.73 22.55 -20.24
N ARG A 291 -13.75 21.81 -19.77
CA ARG A 291 -14.31 20.63 -20.48
C ARG A 291 -14.90 20.93 -21.85
N ARG A 292 -15.18 22.19 -22.16
CA ARG A 292 -15.74 22.65 -23.45
C ARG A 292 -14.66 23.17 -24.40
N ALA A 293 -13.37 23.04 -24.07
CA ALA A 293 -12.28 23.30 -24.99
C ALA A 293 -12.20 22.20 -26.07
N THR A 294 -13.26 22.03 -26.85
CA THR A 294 -13.08 21.75 -28.28
C THR A 294 -12.36 22.95 -28.90
N TRP A 295 -11.60 22.70 -29.97
CA TRP A 295 -11.00 23.64 -30.93
C TRP A 295 -9.46 23.62 -30.99
N THR A 296 -9.02 22.99 -32.10
CA THR A 296 -7.93 23.40 -33.00
C THR A 296 -6.94 24.43 -32.47
N LEU A 297 -5.71 23.95 -32.22
CA LEU A 297 -4.49 24.68 -32.51
C LEU A 297 -3.91 24.11 -33.80
#